data_AF-A0A6N4QQM5-F1
#
_entry.id   AF-A0A6N4QQM5-F1
#
_cell.length_a   1.000
_cell.length_b   1.000
_cell.length_c   1.000
_cell.angle_alpha   90.00
_cell.angle_beta   90.00
_cell.angle_gamma   90.00
#
_symmetry.space_group_name_H-M   'P 1'
#
loop_
_entity.id
_entity.type
_entity.pdbx_description
1 polymer ?
#
loop_
_entity_poly.entity_id
_entity_poly.type
_entity_poly.pdbx_seq_one_letter_code
_entity_poly.pdbx_strand_id
1 'polypeptide(L)'
;MSFFAAVVFSCKTTETTASEREIFLSRTDLKAPEIRAGKVFLAGHTGDHKLDTPEILQLMKTLLEDTVRKDFSKLGDQVSPKDGLLLDLKGIWTREEIRKELLKKGNYFETYFFDRELLKKQKNSENVRTVRDLFLLSGGIEVEFYYESMTECELKLRFKDNIELEKELLNPYFKKVQGKWYLHRMF
;
A
#
# COMPACT_ATOMS: atom_id res chain seq x y z
N MET A 1 27.33 -37.35 -37.63
CA MET A 1 26.50 -36.14 -37.78
C MET A 1 25.62 -36.04 -36.54
N SER A 2 25.94 -35.13 -35.61
CA SER A 2 25.11 -34.87 -34.43
C SER A 2 24.68 -33.42 -34.47
N PHE A 3 23.39 -33.19 -34.67
CA PHE A 3 22.77 -31.86 -34.58
C PHE A 3 22.41 -31.60 -33.11
N PHE A 4 23.04 -30.59 -32.51
CA PHE A 4 22.58 -30.01 -31.26
C PHE A 4 21.61 -28.87 -31.60
N ALA A 5 20.33 -29.03 -31.25
CA ALA A 5 19.37 -27.94 -31.27
C ALA A 5 19.48 -27.18 -29.94
N ALA A 6 20.04 -25.97 -29.99
CA ALA A 6 19.99 -25.04 -28.86
C ALA A 6 18.61 -24.36 -28.83
N VAL A 7 17.78 -24.72 -27.86
CA VAL A 7 16.55 -23.99 -27.55
C VAL A 7 16.92 -22.75 -26.75
N VAL A 8 16.86 -21.58 -27.38
CA VAL A 8 17.02 -20.29 -26.70
C VAL A 8 15.68 -19.92 -26.08
N PHE A 9 15.55 -20.11 -24.76
CA PHE A 9 14.46 -19.51 -24.00
C PHE A 9 14.70 -17.99 -23.90
N SER A 10 14.04 -17.22 -24.76
CA SER A 10 13.94 -15.76 -24.59
C SER A 10 13.00 -15.49 -23.42
N CYS A 11 13.60 -15.26 -22.25
CA CYS A 11 12.88 -14.73 -21.09
C CYS A 11 12.55 -13.26 -21.39
N LYS A 12 11.32 -12.97 -21.82
CA LYS A 12 10.82 -11.59 -21.96
C LYS A 12 10.47 -11.06 -20.57
N THR A 13 11.42 -10.42 -19.91
CA THR A 13 11.10 -9.43 -18.87
C THR A 13 10.47 -8.23 -19.56
N THR A 14 9.15 -8.09 -19.46
CA THR A 14 8.43 -6.89 -19.92
C THR A 14 8.72 -5.75 -18.95
N GLU A 15 9.80 -5.01 -19.20
CA GLU A 15 9.98 -3.69 -18.59
C GLU A 15 9.01 -2.71 -19.26
N THR A 16 7.88 -2.44 -18.60
CA THR A 16 6.92 -1.42 -19.04
C THR A 16 7.59 -0.04 -18.96
N THR A 17 7.67 0.63 -20.10
CA THR A 17 8.35 1.93 -20.22
C THR A 17 7.62 3.03 -19.45
N ALA A 18 8.34 4.10 -19.08
CA ALA A 18 7.74 5.24 -18.36
C ALA A 18 6.55 5.84 -19.13
N SER A 19 6.62 5.88 -20.47
CA SER A 19 5.54 6.37 -21.33
C SER A 19 4.27 5.50 -21.23
N GLU A 20 4.42 4.17 -21.18
CA GLU A 20 3.29 3.25 -21.06
C GLU A 20 2.62 3.36 -19.68
N ARG A 21 3.42 3.54 -18.63
CA ARG A 21 2.92 3.78 -17.26
C ARG A 21 2.06 5.05 -17.20
N GLU A 22 2.50 6.14 -17.82
CA GLU A 22 1.72 7.40 -17.87
C GLU A 22 0.40 7.23 -18.64
N ILE A 23 0.42 6.56 -19.79
CA ILE A 23 -0.79 6.28 -20.56
C ILE A 23 -1.78 5.46 -19.72
N PHE A 24 -1.30 4.41 -19.04
CA PHE A 24 -2.14 3.59 -18.18
C PHE A 24 -2.78 4.40 -17.04
N LEU A 25 -2.00 5.26 -16.39
CA LEU A 25 -2.46 6.04 -15.22
C LEU A 25 -3.44 7.16 -15.58
N SER A 26 -3.45 7.60 -16.85
CA SER A 26 -4.44 8.57 -17.37
C SER A 26 -5.85 8.00 -17.55
N ARG A 27 -6.03 6.68 -17.45
CA ARG A 27 -7.32 6.02 -17.61
C ARG A 27 -8.28 6.32 -16.46
N THR A 28 -9.57 6.33 -16.76
CA THR A 28 -10.64 6.63 -15.80
C THR A 28 -11.27 5.39 -15.17
N ASP A 29 -11.06 4.20 -15.75
CA ASP A 29 -11.70 2.93 -15.39
C ASP A 29 -10.82 2.01 -14.53
N LEU A 30 -9.85 2.58 -13.82
CA LEU A 30 -8.84 1.83 -13.09
C LEU A 30 -9.42 1.12 -11.85
N LYS A 31 -9.09 -0.16 -11.72
CA LYS A 31 -9.49 -1.01 -10.59
C LYS A 31 -8.34 -1.19 -9.62
N ALA A 32 -8.70 -1.42 -8.36
CA ALA A 32 -7.74 -1.83 -7.34
C ALA A 32 -7.03 -3.12 -7.79
N PRO A 33 -5.69 -3.20 -7.63
CA PRO A 33 -4.96 -4.44 -7.90
C PRO A 33 -5.43 -5.56 -6.97
N GLU A 34 -5.32 -6.80 -7.45
CA GLU A 34 -5.51 -7.97 -6.60
C GLU A 34 -4.47 -7.97 -5.47
N ILE A 35 -4.92 -8.24 -4.24
CA ILE A 35 -4.05 -8.39 -3.08
C ILE A 35 -4.26 -9.75 -2.40
N ARG A 36 -3.16 -10.43 -2.11
CA ARG A 36 -3.14 -11.76 -1.50
C ARG A 36 -2.17 -11.84 -0.33
N ALA A 37 -2.43 -12.77 0.59
CA ALA A 37 -1.46 -13.08 1.63
C ALA A 37 -0.26 -13.82 1.05
N GLY A 38 0.93 -13.40 1.45
CA GLY A 38 2.20 -14.07 1.22
C GLY A 38 2.68 -14.79 2.49
N LYS A 39 3.99 -14.72 2.74
CA LYS A 39 4.62 -15.38 3.89
C LYS A 39 4.28 -14.69 5.20
N VAL A 40 4.25 -15.50 6.27
CA VAL A 40 4.13 -15.03 7.65
C VAL A 40 5.45 -15.32 8.37
N PHE A 41 6.01 -14.30 8.99
CA PHE A 41 7.24 -14.32 9.77
C PHE A 41 6.92 -13.97 11.21
N LEU A 42 7.54 -14.70 12.15
CA LEU A 42 7.43 -14.45 13.58
C LEU A 42 8.80 -14.00 14.11
N ALA A 43 8.89 -12.77 14.61
CA ALA A 43 10.15 -12.21 15.10
C ALA A 43 10.47 -12.72 16.52
N GLY A 44 10.84 -14.00 16.61
CA GLY A 44 11.30 -14.59 17.88
C GLY A 44 10.19 -14.91 18.90
N HIS A 45 8.93 -14.96 18.47
CA HIS A 45 7.80 -15.39 19.30
C HIS A 45 7.07 -16.59 18.69
N THR A 46 6.29 -17.30 19.51
CA THR A 46 5.56 -18.52 19.12
C THR A 46 4.05 -18.30 19.02
N GLY A 47 3.65 -17.10 18.60
CA GLY A 47 2.24 -16.69 18.55
C GLY A 47 1.44 -17.39 17.47
N ASP A 48 0.18 -17.74 17.75
CA ASP A 48 -0.75 -18.19 16.71
C ASP A 48 -1.50 -17.00 16.12
N HIS A 49 -1.26 -16.76 14.82
CA HIS A 49 -1.81 -15.64 14.06
C HIS A 49 -2.77 -16.07 12.94
N LYS A 50 -3.24 -17.32 12.94
CA LYS A 50 -4.15 -17.84 11.90
C LYS A 50 -5.43 -17.02 11.71
N LEU A 51 -5.95 -16.43 12.79
CA LEU A 51 -7.12 -15.55 12.74
C LEU A 51 -6.74 -14.08 12.47
N ASP A 52 -5.52 -13.68 12.85
CA ASP A 52 -5.05 -12.30 12.72
C ASP A 52 -4.69 -11.96 11.26
N THR A 53 -4.01 -12.87 10.57
CA THR A 53 -3.55 -12.62 9.19
C THR A 53 -4.71 -12.33 8.23
N PRO A 54 -5.83 -13.09 8.22
CA PRO A 54 -7.00 -12.74 7.42
C PRO A 54 -7.65 -11.40 7.79
N GLU A 55 -7.71 -11.06 9.08
CA GLU A 55 -8.27 -9.78 9.55
C GLU A 55 -7.43 -8.60 9.03
N ILE A 56 -6.10 -8.65 9.23
CA ILE A 56 -5.18 -7.60 8.77
C ILE A 56 -5.20 -7.51 7.23
N LEU A 57 -5.24 -8.64 6.52
CA LEU A 57 -5.36 -8.64 5.06
C LEU A 57 -6.64 -7.94 4.60
N GLN A 58 -7.77 -8.12 5.31
CA GLN A 58 -9.03 -7.47 4.98
C GLN A 58 -9.00 -5.95 5.25
N LEU A 59 -8.32 -5.52 6.31
CA LEU A 59 -8.08 -4.09 6.55
C LEU A 59 -7.24 -3.49 5.43
N MET A 60 -6.15 -4.17 5.04
CA MET A 60 -5.28 -3.72 3.94
C MET A 60 -6.02 -3.68 2.59
N LYS A 61 -6.87 -4.68 2.30
CA LYS A 61 -7.78 -4.67 1.13
C LYS A 61 -8.64 -3.42 1.08
N THR A 62 -9.34 -3.15 2.17
CA THR A 62 -10.20 -1.97 2.29
C THR A 62 -9.41 -0.69 2.06
N LEU A 63 -8.24 -0.57 2.71
CA LEU A 63 -7.41 0.62 2.61
C LEU A 63 -6.88 0.87 1.18
N LEU A 64 -6.49 -0.19 0.48
CA LEU A 64 -6.04 -0.12 -0.91
C LEU A 64 -7.19 0.25 -1.84
N GLU A 65 -8.37 -0.36 -1.67
CA GLU A 65 -9.56 -0.01 -2.45
C GLU A 65 -9.95 1.47 -2.25
N ASP A 66 -9.98 1.92 -1.01
CA ASP A 66 -10.26 3.31 -0.64
C ASP A 66 -9.22 4.27 -1.26
N THR A 67 -7.95 3.86 -1.30
CA THR A 67 -6.87 4.63 -1.95
C THR A 67 -7.12 4.76 -3.46
N VAL A 68 -7.48 3.66 -4.12
CA VAL A 68 -7.72 3.65 -5.57
C VAL A 68 -9.00 4.40 -5.94
N ARG A 69 -10.05 4.27 -5.12
CA ARG A 69 -11.32 5.03 -5.23
C ARG A 69 -11.18 6.51 -4.86
N LYS A 70 -10.06 6.91 -4.25
CA LYS A 70 -9.80 8.26 -3.74
C LYS A 70 -10.80 8.68 -2.66
N ASP A 71 -11.18 7.74 -1.80
CA ASP A 71 -12.19 7.95 -0.75
C ASP A 71 -11.71 7.39 0.59
N PHE A 72 -11.24 8.29 1.46
CA PHE A 72 -10.86 7.98 2.85
C PHE A 72 -11.93 8.38 3.87
N SER A 73 -13.19 8.57 3.47
CA SER A 73 -14.28 8.93 4.39
C SER A 73 -14.40 7.99 5.61
N LYS A 74 -13.97 6.73 5.48
CA LYS A 74 -13.99 5.71 6.54
C LYS A 74 -12.62 5.40 7.15
N LEU A 75 -11.55 6.12 6.79
CA LEU A 75 -10.19 5.85 7.28
C LEU A 75 -10.13 5.87 8.82
N GLY A 76 -10.81 6.82 9.45
CA GLY A 76 -10.85 6.95 10.90
C GLY A 76 -11.39 5.71 11.64
N ASP A 77 -12.20 4.87 10.98
CA ASP A 77 -12.78 3.66 11.59
C ASP A 77 -11.75 2.51 11.71
N GLN A 78 -10.67 2.57 10.91
CA GLN A 78 -9.55 1.64 10.96
C GLN A 78 -8.45 2.07 11.94
N VAL A 79 -8.54 3.27 12.50
CA VAL A 79 -7.51 3.84 13.40
C VAL A 79 -7.90 3.61 14.85
N SER A 80 -6.96 3.30 15.74
CA SER A 80 -7.24 3.16 17.18
C SER A 80 -7.66 4.52 17.78
N PRO A 81 -8.73 4.61 18.58
CA PRO A 81 -9.05 5.85 19.31
C PRO A 81 -7.96 6.24 20.31
N LYS A 82 -7.19 5.25 20.78
CA LYS A 82 -6.15 5.42 21.80
C LYS A 82 -4.82 5.84 21.18
N ASP A 83 -4.43 5.17 20.09
CA ASP A 83 -3.05 5.25 19.59
C ASP A 83 -2.91 6.10 18.32
N GLY A 84 -4.03 6.45 17.68
CA GLY A 84 -4.03 7.25 16.45
C GLY A 84 -3.32 6.56 15.28
N LEU A 85 -3.04 7.37 14.26
CA LEU A 85 -2.41 6.98 13.01
C LEU A 85 -1.13 7.79 12.80
N LEU A 86 -0.01 7.10 12.67
CA LEU A 86 1.26 7.71 12.30
C LEU A 86 1.30 8.00 10.79
N LEU A 87 1.41 9.28 10.45
CA LEU A 87 1.49 9.80 9.09
C LEU A 87 2.86 10.45 8.87
N ASP A 88 3.89 9.64 8.60
CA ASP A 88 5.26 10.08 8.28
C ASP A 88 5.70 11.32 9.10
N LEU A 89 6.11 12.41 8.43
CA LEU A 89 6.61 13.64 9.06
C LEU A 89 5.54 14.45 9.82
N LYS A 90 4.26 14.10 9.73
CA LYS A 90 3.16 14.79 10.43
C LYS A 90 2.93 14.27 11.85
N GLY A 91 3.55 13.14 12.21
CA GLY A 91 3.36 12.52 13.52
C GLY A 91 2.06 11.73 13.63
N ILE A 92 1.58 11.55 14.86
CA ILE A 92 0.41 10.73 15.16
C ILE A 92 -0.85 11.61 15.13
N TRP A 93 -1.85 11.20 14.34
CA TRP A 93 -3.15 11.86 14.26
C TRP A 93 -4.26 11.01 14.85
N THR A 94 -5.11 11.66 15.63
CA THR A 94 -6.35 11.08 16.17
C THR A 94 -7.41 10.90 15.08
N ARG A 95 -8.47 10.13 15.40
CA ARG A 95 -9.62 9.96 14.49
C ARG A 95 -10.28 11.30 14.17
N GLU A 96 -10.37 12.18 15.15
CA GLU A 96 -10.97 13.50 15.04
C GLU A 96 -10.16 14.41 14.13
N GLU A 97 -8.83 14.36 14.23
CA GLU A 97 -7.93 15.10 13.35
C GLU A 97 -8.01 14.61 11.91
N ILE A 98 -8.03 13.28 11.70
CA ILE A 98 -8.23 12.69 10.37
C ILE A 98 -9.55 13.16 9.77
N ARG A 99 -10.66 13.07 10.52
CA ARG A 99 -11.98 13.54 10.04
C ARG A 99 -11.96 15.02 9.69
N LYS A 100 -11.33 15.86 10.51
CA LYS A 100 -11.20 17.30 10.24
C LYS A 100 -10.36 17.57 9.00
N GLU A 101 -9.30 16.81 8.78
CA GLU A 101 -8.45 16.97 7.60
C GLU A 101 -9.19 16.58 6.31
N LEU A 102 -9.94 15.48 6.33
CA LEU A 102 -10.70 15.00 5.17
C LEU A 102 -11.79 15.97 4.68
N LEU A 103 -12.22 16.92 5.52
CA LEU A 103 -13.17 17.98 5.13
C LEU A 103 -12.52 19.13 4.35
N LYS A 104 -11.19 19.22 4.34
CA LYS A 104 -10.47 20.29 3.64
C LYS A 104 -10.28 19.91 2.18
N LYS A 105 -10.44 20.89 1.29
CA LYS A 105 -10.06 20.76 -0.12
C LYS A 105 -8.54 20.82 -0.25
N GLY A 106 -7.95 19.96 -1.08
CA GLY A 106 -6.50 19.86 -1.23
C GLY A 106 -5.82 19.38 0.04
N ASN A 107 -6.50 18.53 0.81
CA ASN A 107 -5.96 18.03 2.08
C ASN A 107 -4.73 17.13 1.86
N TYR A 108 -4.08 16.76 2.97
CA TYR A 108 -2.91 15.89 2.95
C TYR A 108 -3.17 14.59 2.17
N PHE A 109 -4.28 13.90 2.42
CA PHE A 109 -4.57 12.64 1.75
C PHE A 109 -4.83 12.84 0.25
N GLU A 110 -5.61 13.85 -0.12
CA GLU A 110 -5.86 14.19 -1.53
C GLU A 110 -4.54 14.41 -2.28
N THR A 111 -3.64 15.20 -1.69
CA THR A 111 -2.38 15.56 -2.36
C THR A 111 -1.40 14.39 -2.47
N TYR A 112 -1.16 13.66 -1.38
CA TYR A 112 -0.10 12.66 -1.35
C TYR A 112 -0.57 11.26 -1.79
N PHE A 113 -1.86 10.96 -1.63
CA PHE A 113 -2.39 9.63 -1.93
C PHE A 113 -3.13 9.57 -3.26
N PHE A 114 -3.78 10.65 -3.74
CA PHE A 114 -4.77 10.55 -4.82
C PHE A 114 -4.51 11.40 -6.06
N ASP A 115 -4.08 12.65 -5.89
CA ASP A 115 -4.00 13.66 -6.95
C ASP A 115 -2.55 13.96 -7.32
N ARG A 116 -2.10 13.30 -8.39
CA ARG A 116 -0.76 13.50 -8.93
C ARG A 116 -0.53 14.92 -9.41
N GLU A 117 -1.53 15.58 -10.00
CA GLU A 117 -1.36 16.94 -10.52
C GLU A 117 -1.22 17.95 -9.38
N LEU A 118 -1.94 17.74 -8.27
CA LEU A 118 -1.73 18.51 -7.06
C LEU A 118 -0.33 18.26 -6.46
N LEU A 119 0.11 17.00 -6.42
CA LEU A 119 1.45 16.65 -5.93
C LEU A 119 2.57 17.25 -6.77
N LYS A 120 2.45 17.20 -8.11
CA LYS A 120 3.40 17.81 -9.06
C LYS A 120 3.56 19.29 -8.78
N LYS A 121 2.45 20.01 -8.60
CA LYS A 121 2.45 21.44 -8.26
C LYS A 121 3.12 21.69 -6.92
N GLN A 122 2.84 20.88 -5.90
CA GLN A 122 3.43 21.07 -4.57
C GLN A 122 4.93 20.76 -4.54
N LYS A 123 5.38 19.77 -5.30
CA LYS A 123 6.79 19.35 -5.36
C LYS A 123 7.60 20.06 -6.44
N ASN A 124 6.94 20.83 -7.32
CA ASN A 124 7.53 21.44 -8.51
C ASN A 124 8.33 20.42 -9.35
N SER A 125 7.75 19.24 -9.57
CA SER A 125 8.38 18.12 -10.26
C SER A 125 7.35 17.32 -11.04
N GLU A 126 7.63 17.01 -12.30
CA GLU A 126 6.81 16.13 -13.13
C GLU A 126 7.01 14.65 -12.77
N ASN A 127 8.15 14.31 -12.17
CA ASN A 127 8.49 12.94 -11.78
C ASN A 127 8.07 12.67 -10.34
N VAL A 128 6.75 12.61 -10.11
CA VAL A 128 6.16 12.25 -8.81
C VAL A 128 5.11 11.18 -8.99
N ARG A 129 4.93 10.35 -7.96
CA ARG A 129 3.87 9.37 -7.87
C ARG A 129 3.16 9.54 -6.55
N THR A 130 1.85 9.48 -6.60
CA THR A 130 1.03 9.30 -5.39
C THR A 130 1.03 7.84 -4.98
N VAL A 131 0.61 7.56 -3.75
CA VAL A 131 0.40 6.19 -3.28
C VAL A 131 -0.55 5.42 -4.21
N ARG A 132 -1.63 6.06 -4.68
CA ARG A 132 -2.56 5.44 -5.64
C ARG A 132 -1.85 5.03 -6.92
N ASP A 133 -0.94 5.85 -7.43
CA ASP A 133 -0.17 5.53 -8.64
C ASP A 133 0.70 4.30 -8.44
N LEU A 134 1.36 4.20 -7.28
CA LEU A 134 2.19 3.05 -6.91
C LEU A 134 1.36 1.76 -6.87
N PHE A 135 0.17 1.79 -6.26
CA PHE A 135 -0.72 0.62 -6.25
C PHE A 135 -1.23 0.25 -7.64
N LEU A 136 -1.63 1.22 -8.45
CA LEU A 136 -2.11 0.95 -9.81
C LEU A 136 -1.03 0.34 -10.69
N LEU A 137 0.24 0.71 -10.47
CA LEU A 137 1.39 0.14 -11.17
C LEU A 137 1.87 -1.20 -10.61
N SER A 138 1.34 -1.69 -9.49
CA SER A 138 1.88 -2.90 -8.83
C SER A 138 1.70 -4.20 -9.62
N GLY A 139 0.78 -4.26 -10.59
CA GLY A 139 0.39 -5.51 -11.27
C GLY A 139 -0.30 -6.54 -10.36
N GLY A 140 -0.55 -6.18 -9.10
CA GLY A 140 -0.96 -7.10 -8.03
C GLY A 140 0.02 -7.02 -6.85
N ILE A 141 -0.49 -7.30 -5.65
CA ILE A 141 0.29 -7.17 -4.41
C ILE A 141 0.23 -8.47 -3.63
N GLU A 142 1.41 -8.97 -3.25
CA GLU A 142 1.55 -9.99 -2.22
C GLU A 142 1.99 -9.35 -0.91
N VAL A 143 1.30 -9.67 0.19
CA VAL A 143 1.56 -9.08 1.50
C VAL A 143 2.32 -10.07 2.36
N GLU A 144 3.57 -9.76 2.68
CA GLU A 144 4.32 -10.50 3.70
C GLU A 144 4.01 -9.90 5.08
N PHE A 145 3.76 -10.75 6.08
CA PHE A 145 3.39 -10.37 7.43
C PHE A 145 4.56 -10.63 8.38
N TYR A 146 5.02 -9.59 9.05
CA TYR A 146 6.08 -9.65 10.05
C TYR A 146 5.47 -9.36 11.41
N TYR A 147 5.09 -10.42 12.13
CA TYR A 147 4.63 -10.28 13.50
C TYR A 147 5.84 -10.03 14.40
N GLU A 148 5.81 -8.88 15.07
CA GLU A 148 6.81 -8.49 16.06
C GLU A 148 6.41 -8.96 17.46
N SER A 149 5.11 -9.12 17.69
CA SER A 149 4.53 -9.64 18.92
C SER A 149 3.13 -10.21 18.68
N MET A 150 2.46 -10.66 19.75
CA MET A 150 1.06 -11.08 19.72
C MET A 150 0.09 -9.98 19.29
N THR A 151 0.52 -8.72 19.35
CA THR A 151 -0.33 -7.55 19.17
C THR A 151 0.20 -6.56 18.14
N GLU A 152 1.29 -6.86 17.45
CA GLU A 152 1.92 -5.94 16.51
C GLU A 152 2.40 -6.66 15.26
N CYS A 153 2.11 -6.07 14.10
CA CYS A 153 2.43 -6.65 12.80
C CYS A 153 2.83 -5.55 11.80
N GLU A 154 4.04 -5.64 11.26
CA GLU A 154 4.48 -4.87 10.11
C GLU A 154 4.17 -5.65 8.82
N LEU A 155 3.68 -4.96 7.79
CA LEU A 155 3.44 -5.53 6.48
C LEU A 155 4.52 -5.08 5.51
N LYS A 156 4.96 -6.02 4.66
CA LYS A 156 5.77 -5.70 3.49
C LYS A 156 4.98 -5.99 2.23
N LEU A 157 4.83 -4.95 1.39
CA LEU A 157 4.08 -5.04 0.14
C LEU A 157 5.04 -5.44 -0.98
N ARG A 158 4.74 -6.56 -1.64
CA ARG A 158 5.50 -7.08 -2.77
C ARG A 158 4.71 -6.90 -4.05
N PHE A 159 5.24 -6.11 -4.97
CA PHE A 159 4.57 -5.84 -6.24
C PHE A 159 4.88 -6.97 -7.22
N LYS A 160 3.89 -7.39 -8.01
CA LYS A 160 4.10 -8.38 -9.07
C LYS A 160 4.88 -7.76 -10.23
N ASP A 161 4.56 -6.51 -10.55
CA ASP A 161 5.20 -5.68 -11.57
C ASP A 161 5.84 -4.44 -10.94
N ASN A 162 6.88 -3.88 -11.59
CA ASN A 162 7.52 -2.64 -11.15
C ASN A 162 8.04 -2.68 -9.69
N ILE A 163 8.71 -3.78 -9.33
CA ILE A 163 9.25 -4.08 -8.00
C ILE A 163 10.14 -2.94 -7.46
N GLU A 164 10.82 -2.20 -8.34
CA GLU A 164 11.66 -1.07 -7.96
C GLU A 164 10.89 0.07 -7.28
N LEU A 165 9.57 0.12 -7.46
CA LEU A 165 8.66 1.11 -6.87
C LEU A 165 8.25 0.77 -5.43
N GLU A 166 8.47 -0.46 -4.94
CA GLU A 166 8.16 -0.86 -3.56
C GLU A 166 8.81 0.08 -2.54
N LYS A 167 10.05 0.52 -2.81
CA LYS A 167 10.84 1.39 -1.93
C LYS A 167 10.28 2.80 -1.77
N GLU A 168 9.34 3.20 -2.62
CA GLU A 168 8.67 4.51 -2.54
C GLU A 168 7.52 4.51 -1.52
N LEU A 169 7.15 3.34 -0.97
CA LEU A 169 6.16 3.18 0.09
C LEU A 169 6.81 2.81 1.42
N LEU A 170 6.30 3.38 2.52
CA LEU A 170 6.57 2.86 3.85
C LEU A 170 5.81 1.54 4.06
N ASN A 171 6.33 0.72 4.98
CA ASN A 171 5.64 -0.50 5.40
C ASN A 171 4.45 -0.15 6.30
N PRO A 172 3.21 -0.58 5.97
CA PRO A 172 2.08 -0.45 6.87
C PRO A 172 2.32 -1.19 8.18
N TYR A 173 1.83 -0.62 9.28
CA TYR A 173 1.98 -1.22 10.60
C TYR A 173 0.63 -1.30 11.30
N PHE A 174 0.33 -2.46 11.87
CA PHE A 174 -0.93 -2.75 12.56
C PHE A 174 -0.69 -3.06 14.03
N LYS A 175 -1.59 -2.58 14.89
CA LYS A 175 -1.59 -2.86 16.33
C LYS A 175 -2.94 -3.43 16.77
N LYS A 176 -2.90 -4.42 17.65
CA LYS A 176 -4.06 -5.04 18.27
C LYS A 176 -4.37 -4.33 19.59
N VAL A 177 -5.54 -3.71 19.66
CA VAL A 177 -5.99 -2.95 20.83
C VAL A 177 -7.31 -3.54 21.28
N GLN A 178 -7.35 -4.04 22.53
CA GLN A 178 -8.53 -4.71 23.10
C GLN A 178 -9.08 -5.83 22.19
N GLY A 179 -8.17 -6.60 21.59
CA GLY A 179 -8.52 -7.76 20.75
C GLY A 179 -8.85 -7.44 19.28
N LYS A 180 -8.90 -6.17 18.86
CA LYS A 180 -9.16 -5.77 17.47
C LYS A 180 -7.92 -5.15 16.83
N TRP A 181 -7.64 -5.47 15.56
CA TRP A 181 -6.54 -4.86 14.81
C TRP A 181 -6.92 -3.49 14.25
N TYR A 182 -5.97 -2.58 14.32
CA TYR A 182 -6.07 -1.21 13.83
C TYR A 182 -4.83 -0.84 13.03
N LEU A 183 -5.01 0.00 12.02
CA LEU A 183 -3.94 0.64 11.29
C LEU A 183 -3.26 1.67 12.21
N HIS A 184 -1.94 1.51 12.39
CA HIS A 184 -1.14 2.39 13.22
C HIS A 184 -0.14 3.22 12.41
N ARG A 185 0.34 2.74 11.25
CA ARG A 185 1.16 3.51 10.30
C ARG A 185 0.74 3.21 8.88
N MET A 186 0.63 4.25 8.05
CA MET A 186 0.39 4.13 6.61
C MET A 186 1.69 3.95 5.82
N PHE A 187 1.54 3.70 4.53
CA PHE A 187 2.61 3.76 3.52
C PHE A 187 3.10 5.18 3.27
#